data_AF-A0A5S5ALV6-F1
#
_entry.id   AF-A0A5S5ALV6-F1
#
_cell.length_a   1.000
_cell.length_b   1.000
_cell.length_c   1.000
_cell.angle_alpha   90.00
_cell.angle_beta   90.00
_cell.angle_gamma   90.00
#
_symmetry.space_group_name_H-M   'P 1'
#
loop_
_entity.id
_entity.type
_entity.pdbx_description
1 polymer ?
#
loop_
_entity_poly.entity_id
_entity_poly.type
_entity_poly.pdbx_seq_one_letter_code
_entity_poly.pdbx_strand_id
1 'polypeptide(L)'
;MLTMTHIDNIRKAFFMKGQNISEIAREFQKDRKTIRKYIYQEDWNTRVKVEEVKHTFPKLDPFKADIDQWLVAKSRGIPPKGFMTGSVKNTKISLTVLTAP
;
A
#
# COMPACT_ATOMS: atom_id res chain seq x y z
N MET A 1 12.85 -3.25 -24.73
CA MET A 1 11.57 -3.38 -23.97
C MET A 1 10.61 -2.34 -24.50
N LEU A 2 9.34 -2.68 -24.75
CA LEU A 2 8.31 -1.69 -25.07
C LEU A 2 7.80 -1.05 -23.77
N THR A 3 7.48 0.23 -23.80
CA THR A 3 6.82 0.92 -22.67
C THR A 3 5.37 0.47 -22.58
N MET A 4 4.78 0.47 -21.38
CA MET A 4 3.37 0.09 -21.18
C MET A 4 2.43 0.83 -22.14
N THR A 5 2.67 2.12 -22.34
CA THR A 5 1.92 2.97 -23.29
C THR A 5 1.94 2.43 -24.72
N HIS A 6 3.10 1.95 -25.20
CA HIS A 6 3.19 1.38 -26.54
C HIS A 6 2.38 0.09 -26.65
N ILE A 7 2.41 -0.74 -25.61
CA ILE A 7 1.72 -2.01 -25.63
C ILE A 7 0.20 -1.80 -25.55
N ASP A 8 -0.26 -0.82 -24.76
CA ASP A 8 -1.67 -0.40 -24.71
C ASP A 8 -2.14 0.11 -26.07
N ASN A 9 -1.33 0.92 -26.75
CA ASN A 9 -1.65 1.43 -28.08
C ASN A 9 -1.74 0.29 -29.12
N ILE A 10 -0.86 -0.70 -29.04
CA ILE A 10 -0.91 -1.91 -29.88
C ILE A 10 -2.22 -2.68 -29.64
N ARG A 11 -2.62 -2.88 -28.39
CA ARG A 11 -3.88 -3.57 -28.06
C ARG A 11 -5.10 -2.78 -28.52
N LYS A 12 -5.12 -1.46 -28.32
CA LYS A 12 -6.21 -0.60 -28.80
C LYS A 12 -6.32 -0.63 -30.33
N ALA A 13 -5.20 -0.63 -31.05
CA ALA A 13 -5.21 -0.74 -32.51
C ALA A 13 -5.84 -2.05 -32.99
N PHE A 14 -5.56 -3.17 -32.32
CA PHE A 14 -6.13 -4.46 -32.68
C PHE A 14 -7.60 -4.60 -32.27
N PHE A 15 -7.93 -4.35 -31.00
CA PHE A 15 -9.27 -4.61 -30.44
C PHE A 15 -10.28 -3.49 -30.71
N MET A 16 -9.85 -2.23 -30.70
CA MET A 16 -10.78 -1.09 -30.90
C MET A 16 -10.85 -0.65 -32.35
N LYS A 17 -9.70 -0.55 -33.04
CA LYS A 17 -9.66 -0.10 -34.44
C LYS A 17 -9.83 -1.24 -35.44
N GLY A 18 -9.66 -2.50 -35.03
CA GLY A 18 -9.75 -3.67 -35.91
C GLY A 18 -8.61 -3.79 -36.91
N GLN A 19 -7.46 -3.14 -36.66
CA GLN A 19 -6.31 -3.16 -37.55
C GLN A 19 -5.65 -4.54 -37.59
N ASN A 20 -5.09 -4.90 -38.74
CA ASN A 20 -4.39 -6.17 -38.90
C ASN A 20 -2.98 -6.13 -38.29
N ILE A 21 -2.47 -7.29 -37.86
CA ILE A 21 -1.12 -7.42 -37.25
C ILE A 21 -0.02 -6.83 -38.15
N SER A 22 -0.15 -6.98 -39.48
CA SER A 22 0.80 -6.43 -40.45
C SER A 22 0.79 -4.90 -40.51
N GLU A 23 -0.37 -4.26 -40.33
CA GLU A 23 -0.51 -2.81 -40.33
C GLU A 23 0.07 -2.23 -39.04
N ILE A 24 -0.28 -2.82 -37.91
CA ILE A 24 0.25 -2.46 -36.59
C ILE A 24 1.79 -2.62 -36.57
N ALA A 25 2.32 -3.69 -37.15
CA ALA A 25 3.76 -3.90 -37.27
C ALA A 25 4.46 -2.76 -38.05
N ARG A 26 3.83 -2.24 -39.10
CA ARG A 26 4.35 -1.12 -39.91
C ARG A 26 4.27 0.21 -39.16
N GLU A 27 3.16 0.45 -38.46
CA GLU A 27 2.91 1.67 -37.69
C GLU A 27 3.87 1.79 -36.50
N PHE A 28 4.03 0.72 -35.72
CA PHE A 28 4.89 0.69 -34.54
C PHE A 28 6.36 0.33 -34.85
N GLN A 29 6.67 -0.01 -36.10
CA GLN A 29 8.00 -0.47 -36.54
C GLN A 29 8.54 -1.60 -35.65
N LYS A 30 7.70 -2.62 -35.44
CA LYS A 30 8.03 -3.82 -34.64
C LYS A 30 7.70 -5.08 -35.40
N ASP A 31 8.45 -6.14 -35.07
CA ASP A 31 8.21 -7.45 -35.64
C ASP A 31 6.80 -7.96 -35.34
N ARG A 32 6.20 -8.60 -36.34
CA ARG A 32 4.87 -9.22 -36.22
C ARG A 32 4.79 -10.21 -35.04
N LYS A 33 5.89 -10.92 -34.74
CA LYS A 33 5.99 -11.83 -33.58
C LYS A 33 5.82 -11.08 -32.26
N THR A 34 6.44 -9.90 -32.15
CA THR A 34 6.37 -9.03 -30.98
C THR A 34 4.96 -8.49 -30.80
N ILE A 35 4.34 -7.99 -31.86
CA ILE A 35 2.94 -7.53 -31.84
C ILE A 35 2.00 -8.66 -31.40
N ARG A 36 2.16 -9.86 -32.00
CA ARG A 36 1.37 -11.04 -31.66
C ARG A 36 1.53 -11.44 -30.20
N LYS A 37 2.75 -11.42 -29.66
CA LYS A 37 3.02 -11.68 -28.25
C LYS A 37 2.20 -10.75 -27.35
N TYR A 38 2.22 -9.45 -27.61
CA TYR A 38 1.56 -8.47 -26.74
C TYR A 38 0.04 -8.41 -26.89
N ILE A 39 -0.51 -8.73 -28.07
CA ILE A 39 -1.96 -8.85 -28.27
C ILE A 39 -2.51 -10.00 -27.43
N TYR A 40 -1.86 -11.17 -27.46
CA TYR A 40 -2.32 -12.37 -26.76
C TYR A 40 -1.80 -12.50 -25.32
N GLN A 41 -0.97 -11.56 -24.86
CA GLN A 41 -0.56 -11.53 -23.47
C GLN A 41 -1.75 -11.03 -22.63
N GLU A 42 -2.31 -11.89 -21.78
CA GLU A 42 -3.40 -11.55 -20.87
C GLU A 42 -2.89 -11.21 -19.47
N ASP A 43 -1.79 -11.84 -19.02
CA ASP A 43 -1.15 -11.57 -17.74
C ASP A 43 -0.05 -10.51 -17.89
N TRP A 44 -0.26 -9.35 -17.29
CA TRP A 44 0.67 -8.21 -17.25
C TRP A 44 1.15 -7.93 -15.84
N ASN A 45 0.72 -8.75 -14.88
CA ASN A 45 1.15 -8.59 -13.53
C ASN A 45 2.63 -9.00 -13.47
N THR A 46 3.48 -8.05 -13.11
CA THR A 46 4.83 -8.39 -12.66
C THR A 46 4.63 -9.24 -11.42
N ARG A 47 4.81 -10.56 -11.56
CA ARG A 47 5.02 -11.43 -10.40
C ARG A 47 6.32 -10.96 -9.81
N VAL A 48 6.24 -9.98 -8.91
CA VAL A 48 7.31 -9.66 -7.99
C VAL A 48 7.56 -11.00 -7.32
N LYS A 49 8.65 -11.67 -7.70
CA LYS A 49 9.16 -12.74 -6.86
C LYS A 49 9.33 -12.03 -5.54
N VAL A 50 8.48 -12.38 -4.58
CA VAL A 50 8.73 -12.09 -3.18
C VAL A 50 9.94 -12.97 -2.89
N GLU A 51 11.10 -12.51 -3.36
CA GLU A 51 12.33 -12.90 -2.75
C GLU A 51 12.08 -12.48 -1.31
N GLU A 52 11.96 -13.47 -0.42
CA GLU A 52 12.07 -13.28 1.00
C GLU A 52 13.48 -12.75 1.27
N VAL A 53 13.77 -11.55 0.78
CA VAL A 53 14.86 -10.74 1.24
C VAL A 53 14.41 -10.44 2.66
N LYS A 54 14.82 -11.30 3.58
CA LYS A 54 14.77 -11.04 5.00
C LYS A 54 15.59 -9.78 5.16
N HIS A 55 14.91 -8.63 5.07
CA HIS A 55 15.50 -7.36 5.37
C HIS A 55 15.74 -7.41 6.88
N THR A 56 16.91 -7.90 7.27
CA THR A 56 17.38 -7.81 8.64
C THR A 56 17.65 -6.33 8.86
N PHE A 57 16.76 -5.70 9.59
CA PHE A 57 16.88 -4.30 9.98
C PHE A 57 17.46 -4.28 11.40
N PRO A 58 18.80 -4.34 11.57
CA PRO A 58 19.42 -4.49 12.90
C PRO A 58 19.10 -3.33 13.84
N LYS A 59 18.77 -2.15 13.29
CA LYS A 59 18.32 -0.98 14.06
C LYS A 59 16.87 -1.08 14.51
N LEU A 60 16.04 -1.83 13.79
CA LEU A 60 14.61 -1.99 14.07
C LEU A 60 14.35 -3.19 14.99
N ASP A 61 15.23 -4.20 14.95
CA ASP A 61 15.09 -5.43 15.75
C ASP A 61 14.82 -5.18 17.25
N PRO A 62 15.49 -4.21 17.93
CA PRO A 62 15.19 -3.92 19.34
C PRO A 62 13.79 -3.34 19.57
N PHE A 63 13.22 -2.63 18.59
CA PHE A 63 11.95 -1.92 18.73
C PHE A 63 10.74 -2.72 18.20
N LYS A 64 10.97 -3.83 17.50
CA LYS A 64 9.89 -4.67 16.95
C LYS A 64 8.91 -5.11 18.04
N ALA A 65 9.44 -5.54 19.20
CA ALA A 65 8.63 -5.99 20.32
C ALA A 65 7.70 -4.88 20.86
N ASP A 66 8.21 -3.65 20.95
CA ASP A 66 7.44 -2.50 21.41
C ASP A 66 6.35 -2.11 20.41
N ILE A 67 6.69 -2.12 19.11
CA ILE A 67 5.75 -1.85 18.01
C ILE A 67 4.61 -2.88 18.02
N ASP A 68 4.94 -4.17 18.13
CA ASP A 68 3.94 -5.24 18.18
C ASP A 68 3.04 -5.10 19.42
N GLN A 69 3.62 -4.74 20.57
CA GLN A 69 2.84 -4.46 21.77
C GLN A 69 1.87 -3.29 21.56
N TRP A 70 2.28 -2.20 20.89
CA TRP A 70 1.40 -1.06 20.60
C TRP A 70 0.27 -1.43 19.63
N LEU A 71 0.56 -2.24 18.62
CA LEU A 71 -0.45 -2.71 17.67
C LEU A 71 -1.51 -3.57 18.35
N VAL A 72 -1.06 -4.50 19.19
CA VAL A 72 -1.94 -5.37 19.98
C VAL A 72 -2.76 -4.55 20.97
N ALA A 73 -2.14 -3.61 21.67
CA ALA A 73 -2.80 -2.75 22.63
C ALA A 73 -3.89 -1.88 21.94
N LYS A 74 -3.56 -1.28 20.79
CA LYS A 74 -4.51 -0.51 19.97
C LYS A 74 -5.71 -1.35 19.52
N SER A 75 -5.47 -2.57 19.04
CA SER A 75 -6.55 -3.49 18.63
C SER A 75 -7.46 -3.88 19.81
N ARG A 76 -6.88 -3.98 21.02
CA ARG A 76 -7.61 -4.32 22.26
C ARG A 76 -8.17 -3.12 23.01
N GLY A 77 -8.03 -1.89 22.49
CA GLY A 77 -8.48 -0.66 23.17
C GLY A 77 -7.69 -0.33 24.45
N ILE A 78 -6.51 -0.93 24.64
CA ILE A 78 -5.63 -0.69 25.79
C ILE A 78 -4.68 0.45 25.41
N PRO A 79 -4.58 1.52 26.22
CA PRO A 79 -3.64 2.59 25.95
C PRO A 79 -2.19 2.11 26.13
N PRO A 80 -1.25 2.56 25.28
CA PRO A 80 0.14 2.13 25.36
C PRO A 80 0.79 2.61 26.67
N LYS A 81 1.78 1.85 27.16
CA LYS A 81 2.55 2.20 28.36
C LYS A 81 3.19 3.59 28.17
N GLY A 82 2.88 4.53 29.06
CA GLY A 82 3.31 5.93 28.98
C GLY A 82 2.17 6.93 28.68
N PHE A 83 1.01 6.47 28.21
CA PHE A 83 -0.21 7.29 28.23
C PHE A 83 -0.70 7.38 29.68
N MET A 84 -0.48 8.51 30.34
CA MET A 84 -1.15 8.84 31.61
C MET A 84 -2.66 8.86 31.35
N THR A 85 -3.37 7.82 31.78
CA THR A 85 -4.83 7.89 31.92
C THR A 85 -5.09 8.78 33.14
N GLY A 86 -5.38 10.06 32.89
CA GLY A 86 -5.84 10.97 33.92
C GLY A 86 -7.15 10.46 34.50
N SER A 87 -7.07 9.72 35.60
CA SER A 87 -8.24 9.36 36.40
C SER A 87 -8.73 10.62 37.09
N VAL A 88 -9.71 11.30 36.50
CA VAL A 88 -10.44 12.40 37.15
C VAL A 88 -11.26 11.78 38.27
N LYS A 89 -10.68 11.67 39.46
CA LYS A 89 -11.43 11.35 40.67
C LYS A 89 -12.21 12.60 41.06
N ASN A 90 -13.52 12.60 40.78
CA ASN A 90 -14.47 13.60 41.28
C ASN A 90 -14.25 13.81 42.78
N THR A 91 -13.61 14.92 43.15
CA THR A 91 -13.45 15.31 44.55
C THR A 91 -14.53 16.35 44.85
N LYS A 92 -15.49 15.97 45.71
CA LYS A 92 -16.54 16.84 46.24
C LYS A 92 -15.90 18.12 46.78
N ILE A 93 -16.26 19.27 46.21
CA ILE A 93 -15.96 20.58 46.78
C ILE A 93 -17.02 20.85 47.84
N SER A 94 -16.63 20.77 49.12
CA SER A 94 -17.48 21.22 50.23
C SER A 94 -17.42 22.74 50.31
N LEU A 95 -18.57 23.40 50.10
CA LEU A 95 -18.72 24.85 50.16
C LEU A 95 -18.88 25.28 51.63
N THR A 96 -17.82 25.80 52.25
CA THR A 96 -17.91 26.40 53.58
C THR A 96 -18.44 27.82 53.46
N VAL A 97 -19.65 28.05 53.97
CA VAL A 97 -20.33 29.35 54.00
C VAL A 97 -19.59 30.27 54.97
N LEU A 98 -19.10 31.41 54.46
CA LEU A 98 -18.51 32.50 55.22
C LEU A 98 -19.64 33.22 55.99
N THR A 99 -19.74 32.98 57.29
CA THR A 99 -20.59 33.78 58.19
C THR A 99 -19.74 34.90 58.79
N ALA A 100 -20.16 36.15 58.56
CA ALA A 100 -19.63 37.33 59.22
C ALA A 100 -20.77 38.03 59.96
N PRO A 101 -20.54 38.56 61.17
CA PRO A 101 -21.18 39.78 61.62
C PRO A 101 -20.38 41.02 61.21
#